data_AF-A0A9K3LNA1-F1
#
_entry.id   AF-A0A9K3LNA1-F1
#
_cell.length_a   1.000
_cell.length_b   1.000
_cell.length_c   1.000
_cell.angle_alpha   90.00
_cell.angle_beta   90.00
_cell.angle_gamma   90.00
#
_symmetry.space_group_name_H-M   'P 1'
#
loop_
_entity.id
_entity.type
_entity.pdbx_description
1 polymer ?
#
loop_
_entity_poly.entity_id
_entity_poly.type
_entity_poly.pdbx_seq_one_letter_code
_entity_poly.pdbx_strand_id
1 'polypeptide(L)'
;MRLFLFVFATSVLRAAASRSFADEDESKVKTILFEATEFEAKDFVSEASVVYPQNLTFPAPKTYEGIGRDLGEPQHMDPSHSKEIYQRIEDARVYVEQVIRNDEKLSSIQHLCKNMHPSCAFWSVVGECDNNPGYMHMKCAPVCRTCDKLHVETRCPLDPDAVDAFAKPGDVNHLFERIVTEERYQKYEPVALSRPPDGPWLIQFENVLNEEEAQRLIDLGAKQGYERSSDVGEQKEDGTFAKNINSGRTSTNAWCLGSCMEDEIAIGVVRRIEEITSIPETNSENLQLLRYEPDQYYQEHSDYIPYQKDRQCGVRILTFYMYLNDVEEGGGTRFPALNMTVTPKRGRAVLWPSVYDEDPNKKDPRTVHTALKVIKGVKYGANAWIHQRDFKGPNRNACT
;
A
#
# COMPACT_ATOMS: atom_id res chain seq x y z
N MET A 1 -33.21 20.62 31.63
CA MET A 1 -34.69 20.57 31.76
C MET A 1 -35.29 20.99 30.43
N ARG A 2 -35.84 20.04 29.64
CA ARG A 2 -36.77 20.22 28.49
C ARG A 2 -36.20 20.99 27.26
N LEU A 3 -36.50 20.70 25.97
CA LEU A 3 -37.24 19.69 25.21
C LEU A 3 -37.10 20.07 23.70
N PHE A 4 -37.17 19.08 22.78
CA PHE A 4 -37.46 19.09 21.31
C PHE A 4 -36.57 19.89 20.32
N LEU A 5 -35.94 19.35 19.25
CA LEU A 5 -36.33 18.55 18.04
C LEU A 5 -36.99 19.35 16.88
N PHE A 6 -36.57 19.03 15.63
CA PHE A 6 -37.09 19.38 14.27
C PHE A 6 -36.49 20.61 13.54
N VAL A 7 -36.19 20.65 12.22
CA VAL A 7 -35.95 19.72 11.08
C VAL A 7 -35.57 20.58 9.84
N PHE A 8 -34.67 20.06 8.99
CA PHE A 8 -34.40 20.28 7.54
C PHE A 8 -34.67 21.61 6.78
N ALA A 9 -33.64 21.99 5.98
CA ALA A 9 -33.62 22.34 4.52
C ALA A 9 -34.50 23.52 4.01
N THR A 10 -34.20 24.32 2.97
CA THR A 10 -33.42 24.17 1.73
C THR A 10 -33.43 25.54 1.01
N SER A 11 -32.40 25.82 0.20
CA SER A 11 -32.41 26.58 -1.09
C SER A 11 -32.88 28.05 -1.18
N VAL A 12 -32.13 28.90 -1.90
CA VAL A 12 -32.41 29.31 -3.30
C VAL A 12 -31.41 30.40 -3.76
N LEU A 13 -30.91 30.18 -4.98
CA LEU A 13 -30.00 30.98 -5.82
C LEU A 13 -30.67 32.21 -6.48
N ARG A 14 -29.80 33.09 -7.01
CA ARG A 14 -29.93 34.06 -8.13
C ARG A 14 -30.32 35.52 -7.84
N ALA A 15 -29.40 36.42 -8.24
CA ALA A 15 -29.54 37.42 -9.32
C ALA A 15 -28.44 38.48 -9.09
N ALA A 16 -27.44 38.71 -9.94
CA ALA A 16 -27.46 39.22 -11.32
C ALA A 16 -26.49 40.42 -11.33
N ALA A 17 -25.42 40.28 -12.09
CA ALA A 17 -24.51 41.36 -12.45
C ALA A 17 -25.20 42.37 -13.37
N SER A 18 -24.87 43.66 -13.24
CA SER A 18 -24.86 44.56 -14.41
C SER A 18 -24.10 45.87 -14.16
N ARG A 19 -23.24 46.19 -15.13
CA ARG A 19 -22.84 47.52 -15.67
C ARG A 19 -21.45 48.08 -15.35
N SER A 20 -20.74 48.24 -16.47
CA SER A 20 -19.49 48.92 -16.80
C SER A 20 -19.56 50.44 -16.70
N PHE A 21 -18.42 51.11 -16.44
CA PHE A 21 -17.99 52.33 -17.12
C PHE A 21 -16.45 52.43 -17.06
N ALA A 22 -15.87 52.98 -18.14
CA ALA A 22 -14.45 53.07 -18.45
C ALA A 22 -13.87 54.48 -18.18
N ASP A 23 -12.53 54.56 -18.17
CA ASP A 23 -11.61 55.70 -18.35
C ASP A 23 -11.72 56.94 -17.45
N GLU A 24 -10.66 57.23 -16.67
CA GLU A 24 -9.66 58.27 -16.99
C GLU A 24 -8.57 58.41 -15.89
N ASP A 25 -7.46 58.96 -16.33
CA ASP A 25 -6.10 58.85 -15.82
C ASP A 25 -5.69 59.95 -14.81
N GLU A 26 -4.69 59.58 -14.00
CA GLU A 26 -3.67 60.38 -13.32
C GLU A 26 -3.93 61.82 -12.79
N SER A 27 -3.93 61.89 -11.46
CA SER A 27 -3.00 62.70 -10.64
C SER A 27 -3.63 63.66 -9.63
N LYS A 28 -3.24 63.44 -8.36
CA LYS A 28 -3.48 64.25 -7.14
C LYS A 28 -4.91 64.06 -6.61
N VAL A 29 -5.13 63.42 -5.45
CA VAL A 29 -4.80 63.98 -4.13
C VAL A 29 -4.60 62.85 -3.10
N LYS A 30 -3.45 62.87 -2.42
CA LYS A 30 -3.10 62.07 -1.23
C LYS A 30 -4.20 62.16 -0.17
N THR A 31 -4.48 61.08 0.56
CA THR A 31 -4.65 61.04 2.05
C THR A 31 -5.14 59.65 2.53
N ILE A 32 -4.36 59.05 3.44
CA ILE A 32 -4.68 58.00 4.44
C ILE A 32 -4.88 56.55 3.96
N LEU A 33 -3.95 55.69 4.40
CA LEU A 33 -4.07 54.24 4.52
C LEU A 33 -3.35 53.86 5.80
N PHE A 34 -4.07 53.44 6.85
CA PHE A 34 -3.64 52.44 7.86
C PHE A 34 -4.79 52.14 8.83
N GLU A 35 -4.91 50.85 9.20
CA GLU A 35 -5.74 50.23 10.27
C GLU A 35 -7.27 50.16 10.03
N ALA A 36 -8.05 49.21 10.56
CA ALA A 36 -7.97 47.80 10.99
C ALA A 36 -9.34 47.53 11.65
N THR A 37 -10.07 46.46 11.30
CA THR A 37 -11.16 45.84 12.11
C THR A 37 -11.57 44.51 11.45
N GLU A 38 -11.40 43.31 12.04
CA GLU A 38 -12.08 42.60 13.14
C GLU A 38 -13.44 41.92 12.81
N PHE A 39 -13.59 40.68 13.34
CA PHE A 39 -14.78 39.79 13.44
C PHE A 39 -15.16 38.96 12.18
N GLU A 40 -15.43 37.65 12.19
CA GLU A 40 -15.83 36.71 13.26
C GLU A 40 -15.76 35.25 12.71
N ALA A 41 -15.17 34.29 13.45
CA ALA A 41 -15.47 32.85 13.31
C ALA A 41 -14.98 32.06 14.55
N LYS A 42 -15.95 31.67 15.38
CA LYS A 42 -15.93 30.71 16.51
C LYS A 42 -17.19 29.86 16.32
N ASP A 43 -17.32 28.57 16.63
CA ASP A 43 -16.56 27.54 17.35
C ASP A 43 -17.17 26.18 16.90
N PHE A 44 -16.41 25.07 16.93
CA PHE A 44 -16.71 23.79 17.64
C PHE A 44 -15.88 22.63 17.05
N VAL A 45 -14.93 22.07 17.83
CA VAL A 45 -14.92 20.66 18.31
C VAL A 45 -14.01 20.62 19.55
N SER A 46 -14.50 19.97 20.59
CA SER A 46 -13.91 19.82 21.92
C SER A 46 -12.53 19.16 21.93
N GLU A 47 -11.51 19.89 22.37
CA GLU A 47 -10.21 19.34 22.73
C GLU A 47 -10.28 18.69 24.13
N ALA A 48 -9.92 17.41 24.19
CA ALA A 48 -9.33 16.84 25.40
C ALA A 48 -8.02 17.60 25.65
N SER A 49 -8.07 18.56 26.55
CA SER A 49 -6.94 19.43 26.89
C SER A 49 -5.94 18.62 27.72
N VAL A 50 -4.84 18.20 27.09
CA VAL A 50 -3.62 17.87 27.83
C VAL A 50 -3.07 19.21 28.34
N VAL A 51 -3.30 19.50 29.61
CA VAL A 51 -2.72 20.67 30.29
C VAL A 51 -1.22 20.45 30.45
N TYR A 52 -0.42 21.06 29.58
CA TYR A 52 1.03 21.15 29.79
C TYR A 52 1.33 22.35 30.70
N PRO A 53 2.22 22.21 31.70
CA PRO A 53 2.63 23.34 32.52
C PRO A 53 3.43 24.35 31.66
N GLN A 54 2.89 25.58 31.54
CA GLN A 54 3.41 26.67 30.70
C GLN A 54 4.73 27.33 31.19
N ASN A 55 5.66 26.59 31.81
CA ASN A 55 6.91 27.18 32.31
C ASN A 55 8.11 26.24 32.20
N LEU A 56 8.35 25.66 31.03
CA LEU A 56 9.64 25.04 30.70
C LEU A 56 10.43 25.98 29.78
N THR A 57 11.29 26.80 30.38
CA THR A 57 12.38 27.45 29.65
C THR A 57 13.51 26.44 29.50
N PHE A 58 13.62 25.81 28.33
CA PHE A 58 14.73 24.91 28.05
C PHE A 58 15.98 25.75 27.74
N PRO A 59 17.10 25.52 28.44
CA PRO A 59 18.35 26.23 28.14
C PRO A 59 18.78 25.92 26.71
N ALA A 60 19.21 26.93 25.96
CA ALA A 60 19.81 26.72 24.65
C ALA A 60 20.99 25.73 24.77
N PRO A 61 21.03 24.67 23.96
CA PRO A 61 22.04 23.62 24.12
C PRO A 61 23.43 24.20 23.90
N LYS A 62 24.36 23.89 24.82
CA LYS A 62 25.73 24.39 24.77
C LYS A 62 26.55 23.77 23.62
N THR A 63 26.08 22.65 23.04
CA THR A 63 26.59 22.03 21.81
C THR A 63 25.49 21.15 21.18
N TYR A 64 25.22 21.31 19.88
CA TYR A 64 24.26 20.47 19.12
C TYR A 64 24.81 19.07 18.78
N GLU A 65 26.07 18.81 19.08
CA GLU A 65 26.74 17.56 18.74
C GLU A 65 26.13 16.39 19.53
N GLY A 66 25.58 15.40 18.82
CA GLY A 66 25.01 14.20 19.44
C GLY A 66 23.60 14.36 20.01
N ILE A 67 22.89 15.46 19.73
CA ILE A 67 21.52 15.66 20.23
C ILE A 67 20.58 14.52 19.80
N GLY A 68 19.71 14.09 20.71
CA GLY A 68 18.76 12.99 20.46
C GLY A 68 19.37 11.59 20.45
N ARG A 69 20.67 11.42 20.76
CA ARG A 69 21.33 10.10 20.86
C ARG A 69 20.66 9.16 21.88
N ASP A 70 20.09 9.72 22.93
CA ASP A 70 19.32 8.97 23.94
C ASP A 70 18.01 8.38 23.37
N LEU A 71 17.55 8.89 22.24
CA LEU A 71 16.38 8.41 21.50
C LEU A 71 16.76 7.57 20.27
N GLY A 72 18.03 7.18 20.08
CA GLY A 72 18.49 6.42 18.92
C GLY A 72 19.63 7.11 18.17
N GLU A 73 19.56 7.14 16.85
CA GLU A 73 20.54 7.85 16.02
C GLU A 73 20.58 9.35 16.39
N PRO A 74 21.76 9.96 16.48
CA PRO A 74 21.88 11.41 16.67
C PRO A 74 21.15 12.20 15.57
N GLN A 75 20.42 13.23 15.96
CA GLN A 75 19.57 13.99 15.06
C GLN A 75 20.29 15.21 14.46
N HIS A 76 20.11 15.41 13.16
CA HIS A 76 20.64 16.56 12.43
C HIS A 76 19.81 17.81 12.75
N MET A 77 20.49 18.91 13.00
CA MET A 77 19.89 20.20 13.29
C MET A 77 19.88 21.04 12.02
N ASP A 78 18.79 20.98 11.26
CA ASP A 78 18.60 21.87 10.13
C ASP A 78 18.56 23.33 10.62
N PRO A 79 19.40 24.24 10.10
CA PRO A 79 19.45 25.63 10.57
C PRO A 79 18.11 26.36 10.46
N SER A 80 17.32 26.06 9.44
CA SER A 80 16.04 26.71 9.16
C SER A 80 14.90 26.27 10.09
N HIS A 81 15.07 25.14 10.78
CA HIS A 81 14.06 24.56 11.68
C HIS A 81 14.65 24.20 13.06
N SER A 82 15.78 24.80 13.43
CA SER A 82 16.59 24.36 14.57
C SER A 82 15.84 24.42 15.91
N LYS A 83 14.94 25.39 16.09
CA LYS A 83 14.14 25.54 17.32
C LYS A 83 13.05 24.47 17.40
N GLU A 84 12.37 24.23 16.29
CA GLU A 84 11.31 23.24 16.15
C GLU A 84 11.85 21.82 16.32
N ILE A 85 13.00 21.52 15.70
CA ILE A 85 13.69 20.23 15.84
C ILE A 85 14.09 20.00 17.29
N TYR A 86 14.69 21.01 17.94
CA TYR A 86 15.09 20.90 19.34
C TYR A 86 13.88 20.60 20.23
N GLN A 87 12.80 21.37 20.08
CA GLN A 87 11.57 21.14 20.85
C GLN A 87 11.00 19.75 20.60
N ARG A 88 10.98 19.29 19.35
CA ARG A 88 10.48 17.96 18.98
C ARG A 88 11.27 16.84 19.63
N ILE A 89 12.59 16.99 19.78
CA ILE A 89 13.45 16.03 20.48
C ILE A 89 13.15 16.02 21.98
N GLU A 90 13.01 17.18 22.63
CA GLU A 90 12.68 17.24 24.07
C GLU A 90 11.29 16.64 24.35
N ASP A 91 10.31 16.97 23.52
CA ASP A 91 8.97 16.39 23.55
C ASP A 91 8.99 14.86 23.45
N ALA A 92 9.83 14.33 22.55
CA ALA A 92 10.01 12.90 22.39
C ALA A 92 10.63 12.25 23.62
N ARG A 93 11.59 12.91 24.29
CA ARG A 93 12.14 12.43 25.58
C ARG A 93 11.07 12.32 26.64
N VAL A 94 10.26 13.37 26.79
CA VAL A 94 9.15 13.37 27.76
C VAL A 94 8.19 12.22 27.46
N TYR A 95 7.81 12.04 26.19
CA TYR A 95 6.96 10.93 25.77
C TYR A 95 7.57 9.56 26.11
N VAL A 96 8.84 9.31 25.77
CA VAL A 96 9.49 8.03 26.04
C VAL A 96 9.60 7.75 27.53
N GLU A 97 10.02 8.73 28.33
CA GLU A 97 10.17 8.55 29.78
C GLU A 97 8.84 8.41 30.51
N GLN A 98 7.84 9.22 30.16
CA GLN A 98 6.59 9.28 30.93
C GLN A 98 5.56 8.27 30.45
N VAL A 99 5.49 7.99 29.15
CA VAL A 99 4.46 7.12 28.56
C VAL A 99 5.00 5.72 28.33
N ILE A 100 6.14 5.59 27.64
CA ILE A 100 6.62 4.29 27.17
C ILE A 100 7.32 3.49 28.27
N ARG A 101 8.22 4.12 29.03
CA ARG A 101 8.96 3.42 30.09
C ARG A 101 8.11 3.01 31.29
N ASN A 102 7.02 3.73 31.54
CA ASN A 102 6.13 3.47 32.67
C ASN A 102 4.96 2.53 32.35
N ASP A 103 4.77 2.14 31.09
CA ASP A 103 3.73 1.18 30.70
C ASP A 103 4.29 -0.25 30.65
N GLU A 104 3.91 -1.06 31.64
CA GLU A 104 4.31 -2.48 31.71
C GLU A 104 3.88 -3.28 30.47
N LYS A 105 2.77 -2.88 29.81
CA LYS A 105 2.30 -3.55 28.58
C LYS A 105 3.22 -3.33 27.39
N LEU A 106 3.98 -2.25 27.40
CA LEU A 106 4.92 -1.90 26.33
C LEU A 106 6.35 -2.34 26.65
N SER A 107 6.59 -2.98 27.80
CA SER A 107 7.92 -3.42 28.25
C SER A 107 8.68 -4.23 27.19
N SER A 108 7.98 -5.08 26.43
CA SER A 108 8.55 -5.91 25.37
C SER A 108 9.01 -5.14 24.12
N ILE A 109 8.62 -3.88 23.96
CA ILE A 109 8.96 -3.06 22.79
C ILE A 109 9.73 -1.77 23.12
N GLN A 110 9.98 -1.49 24.41
CA GLN A 110 10.71 -0.29 24.82
C GLN A 110 12.08 -0.18 24.16
N HIS A 111 12.79 -1.30 23.95
CA HIS A 111 14.11 -1.31 23.29
C HIS A 111 14.06 -0.95 21.81
N LEU A 112 12.89 -1.08 21.17
CA LEU A 112 12.64 -0.75 19.77
C LEU A 112 12.29 0.72 19.55
N CYS A 113 11.88 1.44 20.61
CA CYS A 113 11.49 2.85 20.57
C CYS A 113 12.69 3.78 20.31
N LYS A 114 13.13 3.84 19.05
CA LYS A 114 14.32 4.60 18.61
C LYS A 114 14.10 5.29 17.28
N ASN A 115 14.73 6.45 17.11
CA ASN A 115 14.96 7.07 15.82
C ASN A 115 16.09 6.31 15.11
N MET A 116 15.80 5.77 13.94
CA MET A 116 16.72 4.98 13.13
C MET A 116 17.39 5.80 12.01
N HIS A 117 17.09 7.10 11.94
CA HIS A 117 17.64 8.00 10.93
C HIS A 117 18.01 9.36 11.54
N PRO A 118 19.11 10.00 11.11
CA PRO A 118 19.52 11.31 11.61
C PRO A 118 18.51 12.44 11.34
N SER A 119 17.63 12.29 10.37
CA SER A 119 16.66 13.32 9.98
C SER A 119 15.26 13.12 10.56
N CYS A 120 15.04 12.11 11.41
CA CYS A 120 13.70 11.81 11.96
C CYS A 120 13.04 13.05 12.60
N ALA A 121 13.77 13.81 13.40
CA ALA A 121 13.24 15.00 14.07
C ALA A 121 12.86 16.10 13.08
N PHE A 122 13.68 16.34 12.05
CA PHE A 122 13.36 17.30 10.99
C PHE A 122 12.13 16.87 10.19
N TRP A 123 12.09 15.60 9.75
CA TRP A 123 10.95 15.04 9.02
C TRP A 123 9.65 15.12 9.83
N SER A 124 9.72 14.86 11.13
CA SER A 124 8.60 15.03 12.04
C SER A 124 8.10 16.47 12.12
N VAL A 125 9.01 17.46 12.09
CA VAL A 125 8.66 18.89 12.08
C VAL A 125 7.96 19.30 10.78
N VAL A 126 8.39 18.76 9.63
CA VAL A 126 7.80 19.11 8.32
C VAL A 126 6.57 18.26 7.95
N GLY A 127 6.01 17.49 8.91
CA GLY A 127 4.73 16.79 8.76
C GLY A 127 4.81 15.35 8.25
N GLU A 128 6.00 14.75 8.16
CA GLU A 128 6.15 13.40 7.62
C GLU A 128 5.50 12.32 8.52
N CYS A 129 5.28 12.58 9.81
CA CYS A 129 4.55 11.63 10.65
C CYS A 129 3.13 11.34 10.11
N ASP A 130 2.49 12.34 9.48
CA ASP A 130 1.15 12.20 8.89
C ASP A 130 1.22 11.85 7.40
N ASN A 131 2.19 12.41 6.67
CA ASN A 131 2.34 12.20 5.22
C ASN A 131 2.96 10.83 4.88
N ASN A 132 3.79 10.29 5.76
CA ASN A 132 4.51 9.03 5.58
C ASN A 132 4.48 8.15 6.85
N PRO A 133 3.28 7.79 7.33
CA PRO A 133 3.10 7.15 8.63
C PRO A 133 3.75 5.77 8.71
N GLY A 134 3.76 4.99 7.61
CA GLY A 134 4.37 3.65 7.59
C GLY A 134 5.87 3.67 7.88
N TYR A 135 6.63 4.59 7.30
CA TYR A 135 8.05 4.74 7.61
C TYR A 135 8.24 5.43 8.95
N MET A 136 7.59 6.58 9.15
CA MET A 136 7.85 7.45 10.29
C MET A 136 7.44 6.81 11.62
N HIS A 137 6.31 6.10 11.67
CA HIS A 137 5.89 5.43 12.90
C HIS A 137 6.76 4.24 13.29
N MET A 138 7.45 3.63 12.33
CA MET A 138 8.30 2.46 12.56
C MET A 138 9.78 2.80 12.74
N LYS A 139 10.27 3.81 12.05
CA LYS A 139 11.70 4.18 12.00
C LYS A 139 12.02 5.47 12.73
N CYS A 140 11.01 6.28 13.06
CA CYS A 140 11.12 7.56 13.76
C CYS A 140 10.11 7.64 14.92
N ALA A 141 9.78 6.49 15.53
CA ALA A 141 8.69 6.35 16.49
C ALA A 141 8.76 7.32 17.68
N PRO A 142 9.94 7.61 18.29
CA PRO A 142 10.00 8.56 19.41
C PRO A 142 9.51 9.96 19.04
N VAL A 143 9.97 10.53 17.93
CA VAL A 143 9.62 11.91 17.52
C VAL A 143 8.21 12.02 16.96
N CYS A 144 7.68 10.94 16.39
CA CYS A 144 6.26 10.86 16.03
C CYS A 144 5.35 10.48 17.21
N ARG A 145 5.92 10.16 18.38
CA ARG A 145 5.19 9.70 19.56
C ARG A 145 4.32 8.47 19.29
N THR A 146 4.89 7.49 18.58
CA THR A 146 4.19 6.27 18.12
C THR A 146 4.91 4.99 18.53
N CYS A 147 5.65 5.01 19.62
CA CYS A 147 6.37 3.82 20.09
C CYS A 147 5.42 2.69 20.51
N ASP A 148 4.23 3.00 21.01
CA ASP A 148 3.15 2.04 21.24
C ASP A 148 2.75 1.27 19.97
N LYS A 149 2.89 1.91 18.79
CA LYS A 149 2.66 1.31 17.47
C LYS A 149 3.82 0.44 16.98
N LEU A 150 4.90 0.27 17.73
CA LEU A 150 5.93 -0.70 17.35
C LEU A 150 5.46 -2.14 17.60
N HIS A 151 4.50 -2.33 18.52
CA HIS A 151 3.84 -3.61 18.68
C HIS A 151 2.79 -3.81 17.58
N VAL A 152 2.86 -4.93 16.87
CA VAL A 152 2.01 -5.14 15.69
C VAL A 152 0.52 -5.24 16.01
N GLU A 153 0.16 -5.79 17.17
CA GLU A 153 -1.25 -5.91 17.59
C GLU A 153 -1.87 -4.54 17.89
N THR A 154 -1.08 -3.61 18.44
CA THR A 154 -1.52 -2.23 18.72
C THR A 154 -1.56 -1.41 17.45
N ARG A 155 -0.59 -1.60 16.56
CA ARG A 155 -0.50 -0.86 15.30
C ARG A 155 -1.54 -1.30 14.28
N CYS A 156 -1.79 -2.60 14.22
CA CYS A 156 -2.54 -3.25 13.16
C CYS A 156 -3.62 -4.16 13.76
N PRO A 157 -4.51 -3.65 14.63
CA PRO A 157 -5.59 -4.46 15.16
C PRO A 157 -6.46 -4.94 13.99
N LEU A 158 -6.94 -6.18 14.05
CA LEU A 158 -7.91 -6.67 13.08
C LEU A 158 -9.16 -5.78 13.15
N ASP A 159 -9.57 -5.28 11.99
CA ASP A 159 -10.81 -4.52 11.88
C ASP A 159 -11.99 -5.52 11.91
N PRO A 160 -12.85 -5.46 12.95
CA PRO A 160 -13.98 -6.38 13.08
C PRO A 160 -15.03 -6.18 11.99
N ASP A 161 -15.05 -5.01 11.34
CA ASP A 161 -15.97 -4.65 10.27
C ASP A 161 -15.36 -4.87 8.88
N ALA A 162 -14.15 -5.44 8.81
CA ALA A 162 -13.45 -5.64 7.55
C ALA A 162 -14.23 -6.61 6.64
N VAL A 163 -14.45 -6.18 5.40
CA VAL A 163 -15.25 -6.92 4.44
C VAL A 163 -14.37 -7.88 3.65
N ASP A 164 -14.63 -9.17 3.84
CA ASP A 164 -14.03 -10.25 3.06
C ASP A 164 -14.59 -10.25 1.62
N ALA A 165 -13.70 -10.35 0.62
CA ALA A 165 -14.06 -10.45 -0.79
C ALA A 165 -14.78 -11.76 -1.11
N PHE A 166 -14.38 -12.86 -0.45
CA PHE A 166 -15.08 -14.14 -0.47
C PHE A 166 -15.64 -14.42 0.93
N ALA A 167 -16.89 -14.01 1.17
CA ALA A 167 -17.50 -14.04 2.49
C ALA A 167 -18.10 -15.41 2.85
N LYS A 168 -18.40 -16.25 1.86
CA LYS A 168 -19.05 -17.55 2.08
C LYS A 168 -18.52 -18.65 1.14
N PRO A 169 -18.68 -19.92 1.53
CA PRO A 169 -18.43 -21.04 0.63
C PRO A 169 -19.20 -20.88 -0.68
N GLY A 170 -18.55 -21.14 -1.81
CA GLY A 170 -19.14 -20.97 -3.15
C GLY A 170 -18.80 -19.65 -3.85
N ASP A 171 -18.27 -18.64 -3.15
CA ASP A 171 -17.97 -17.35 -3.76
C ASP A 171 -16.82 -17.44 -4.79
N VAL A 172 -15.84 -18.33 -4.56
CA VAL A 172 -14.76 -18.58 -5.53
C VAL A 172 -15.39 -19.19 -6.79
N ASN A 173 -16.17 -20.25 -6.63
CA ASN A 173 -16.85 -20.90 -7.75
C ASN A 173 -17.74 -19.93 -8.52
N HIS A 174 -18.52 -19.11 -7.83
CA HIS A 174 -19.37 -18.09 -8.46
C HIS A 174 -18.56 -17.08 -9.28
N LEU A 175 -17.42 -16.61 -8.78
CA LEU A 175 -16.54 -15.70 -9.52
C LEU A 175 -16.05 -16.33 -10.83
N PHE A 176 -15.54 -17.56 -10.77
CA PHE A 176 -14.95 -18.21 -11.95
C PHE A 176 -16.00 -18.65 -12.97
N GLU A 177 -17.14 -19.19 -12.52
CA GLU A 177 -18.26 -19.53 -13.40
C GLU A 177 -18.77 -18.31 -14.15
N ARG A 178 -18.90 -17.17 -13.46
CA ARG A 178 -19.30 -15.91 -14.06
C ARG A 178 -18.35 -15.47 -15.18
N ILE A 179 -17.03 -15.61 -14.98
CA ILE A 179 -16.03 -15.22 -15.98
C ILE A 179 -16.17 -16.05 -17.27
N VAL A 180 -16.44 -17.36 -17.17
CA VAL A 180 -16.51 -18.23 -18.35
C VAL A 180 -17.89 -18.26 -19.02
N THR A 181 -18.95 -17.89 -18.31
CA THR A 181 -20.33 -17.98 -18.81
C THR A 181 -20.90 -16.65 -19.32
N GLU A 182 -20.54 -15.50 -18.72
CA GLU A 182 -21.14 -14.23 -19.11
C GLU A 182 -20.53 -13.66 -20.41
N GLU A 183 -21.38 -13.16 -21.29
CA GLU A 183 -21.00 -12.64 -22.62
C GLU A 183 -19.98 -11.49 -22.54
N ARG A 184 -20.10 -10.62 -21.53
CA ARG A 184 -19.21 -9.45 -21.36
C ARG A 184 -17.73 -9.81 -21.21
N TYR A 185 -17.41 -11.05 -20.82
CA TYR A 185 -16.02 -11.52 -20.65
C TYR A 185 -15.47 -12.24 -21.88
N GLN A 186 -16.30 -12.58 -22.87
CA GLN A 186 -15.88 -13.31 -24.08
C GLN A 186 -14.86 -12.53 -24.91
N LYS A 187 -14.83 -11.19 -24.79
CA LYS A 187 -13.79 -10.33 -25.40
C LYS A 187 -12.36 -10.67 -24.96
N TYR A 188 -12.18 -11.32 -23.81
CA TYR A 188 -10.88 -11.77 -23.29
C TYR A 188 -10.57 -13.22 -23.66
N GLU A 189 -11.49 -13.91 -24.34
CA GLU A 189 -11.41 -15.33 -24.73
C GLU A 189 -11.05 -16.25 -23.55
N PRO A 190 -11.88 -16.30 -22.49
CA PRO A 190 -11.61 -17.11 -21.31
C PRO A 190 -11.79 -18.61 -21.61
N VAL A 191 -10.80 -19.41 -21.25
CA VAL A 191 -10.81 -20.87 -21.34
C VAL A 191 -10.53 -21.47 -19.96
N ALA A 192 -11.50 -22.19 -19.40
CA ALA A 192 -11.30 -22.99 -18.20
C ALA A 192 -10.43 -24.21 -18.53
N LEU A 193 -9.15 -24.16 -18.17
CA LEU A 193 -8.22 -25.28 -18.29
C LEU A 193 -8.49 -26.34 -17.22
N SER A 194 -8.91 -25.90 -16.03
CA SER A 194 -9.34 -26.77 -14.93
C SER A 194 -10.52 -26.11 -14.19
N ARG A 195 -11.43 -26.93 -13.67
CA ARG A 195 -12.60 -26.51 -12.89
C ARG A 195 -13.16 -27.64 -12.04
N PRO A 196 -13.93 -27.34 -10.98
CA PRO A 196 -14.64 -28.35 -10.20
C PRO A 196 -15.66 -29.15 -11.04
N PRO A 197 -15.99 -30.39 -10.64
CA PRO A 197 -15.43 -31.12 -9.48
C PRO A 197 -14.06 -31.75 -9.75
N ASP A 198 -13.58 -31.76 -11.00
CA ASP A 198 -12.40 -32.52 -11.43
C ASP A 198 -11.05 -31.85 -11.08
N GLY A 199 -11.06 -30.57 -10.68
CA GLY A 199 -9.87 -29.85 -10.22
C GLY A 199 -10.19 -28.46 -9.66
N PRO A 200 -9.20 -27.71 -9.14
CA PRO A 200 -9.35 -26.29 -8.84
C PRO A 200 -9.60 -25.47 -10.11
N TRP A 201 -10.10 -24.25 -9.97
CA TRP A 201 -10.22 -23.34 -11.09
C TRP A 201 -8.85 -22.90 -11.63
N LEU A 202 -8.72 -22.93 -12.95
CA LEU A 202 -7.62 -22.32 -13.69
C LEU A 202 -8.17 -21.79 -15.02
N ILE A 203 -8.26 -20.46 -15.15
CA ILE A 203 -8.70 -19.81 -16.39
C ILE A 203 -7.50 -19.23 -17.11
N GLN A 204 -7.37 -19.53 -18.39
CA GLN A 204 -6.49 -18.84 -19.32
C GLN A 204 -7.30 -17.84 -20.14
N PHE A 205 -6.76 -16.66 -20.39
CA PHE A 205 -7.32 -15.65 -21.28
C PHE A 205 -6.34 -15.38 -22.41
N GLU A 206 -6.79 -15.22 -23.65
CA GLU A 206 -5.89 -14.94 -24.78
C GLU A 206 -5.67 -13.45 -25.04
N ASN A 207 -6.59 -12.58 -24.60
CA ASN A 207 -6.63 -11.18 -25.04
C ASN A 207 -6.90 -10.19 -23.91
N VAL A 208 -6.16 -10.28 -22.79
CA VAL A 208 -6.32 -9.35 -21.64
C VAL A 208 -5.56 -8.06 -21.83
N LEU A 209 -4.38 -8.11 -22.46
CA LEU A 209 -3.58 -6.94 -22.79
C LEU A 209 -3.39 -6.86 -24.29
N ASN A 210 -3.50 -5.66 -24.85
CA ASN A 210 -3.05 -5.41 -26.22
C ASN A 210 -1.51 -5.22 -26.26
N GLU A 211 -0.94 -5.08 -27.45
CA GLU A 211 0.51 -4.93 -27.64
C GLU A 211 1.07 -3.66 -26.98
N GLU A 212 0.36 -2.54 -27.08
CA GLU A 212 0.77 -1.26 -26.48
C GLU A 212 0.80 -1.36 -24.95
N GLU A 213 -0.23 -1.94 -24.35
CA GLU A 213 -0.32 -2.13 -22.90
C GLU A 213 0.80 -3.04 -22.38
N ALA A 214 1.01 -4.16 -23.07
CA ALA A 214 2.06 -5.10 -22.70
C ALA A 214 3.45 -4.47 -22.79
N GLN A 215 3.74 -3.73 -23.87
CA GLN A 215 5.01 -3.02 -24.02
C GLN A 215 5.18 -1.92 -22.98
N ARG A 216 4.12 -1.14 -22.69
CA ARG A 216 4.19 -0.07 -21.70
C ARG A 216 4.52 -0.60 -20.31
N LEU A 217 3.93 -1.73 -19.90
CA LEU A 217 4.26 -2.36 -18.62
C LEU A 217 5.73 -2.83 -18.55
N ILE A 218 6.30 -3.28 -19.66
CA ILE A 218 7.74 -3.61 -19.75
C ILE A 218 8.58 -2.35 -19.55
N ASP A 219 8.26 -1.26 -20.25
CA ASP A 219 8.98 0.01 -20.18
C ASP A 219 8.91 0.62 -18.76
N LEU A 220 7.73 0.55 -18.13
CA LEU A 220 7.55 0.98 -16.75
C LEU A 220 8.40 0.14 -15.79
N GLY A 221 8.46 -1.17 -15.97
CA GLY A 221 9.33 -2.06 -15.18
C GLY A 221 10.81 -1.71 -15.34
N ALA A 222 11.25 -1.43 -16.57
CA ALA A 222 12.61 -0.99 -16.85
C ALA A 222 12.91 0.39 -16.19
N LYS A 223 11.97 1.33 -16.23
CA LYS A 223 12.08 2.66 -15.61
C LYS A 223 12.21 2.58 -14.09
N GLN A 224 11.47 1.67 -13.44
CA GLN A 224 11.58 1.45 -12.00
C GLN A 224 12.92 0.85 -11.58
N GLY A 225 13.54 0.08 -12.47
CA GLY A 225 14.75 -0.67 -12.19
C GLY A 225 14.43 -2.08 -11.69
N TYR A 226 14.87 -3.08 -12.46
CA TYR A 226 14.73 -4.48 -12.07
C TYR A 226 15.78 -4.87 -11.03
N GLU A 227 15.32 -5.28 -9.85
CA GLU A 227 16.17 -5.81 -8.78
C GLU A 227 16.02 -7.33 -8.66
N ARG A 228 16.94 -7.98 -7.95
CA ARG A 228 16.88 -9.42 -7.70
C ARG A 228 15.60 -9.76 -6.91
N SER A 229 14.76 -10.63 -7.48
CA SER A 229 13.53 -11.06 -6.81
C SER A 229 13.81 -11.77 -5.49
N SER A 230 12.99 -11.48 -4.48
CA SER A 230 13.06 -12.10 -3.14
C SER A 230 11.69 -12.62 -2.72
N ASP A 231 11.67 -13.64 -1.87
CA ASP A 231 10.47 -14.12 -1.21
C ASP A 231 10.31 -13.46 0.17
N VAL A 232 9.13 -13.58 0.76
CA VAL A 232 8.88 -13.12 2.14
C VAL A 232 9.71 -13.99 3.09
N GLY A 233 10.62 -13.37 3.83
CA GLY A 233 11.49 -14.02 4.81
C GLY A 233 10.89 -14.03 6.21
N GLU A 234 11.74 -14.17 7.23
CA GLU A 234 11.32 -14.20 8.63
C GLU A 234 10.69 -12.89 9.08
N GLN A 235 9.67 -12.98 9.93
CA GLN A 235 9.08 -11.83 10.61
C GLN A 235 10.07 -11.31 11.65
N LYS A 236 10.40 -10.03 11.58
CA LYS A 236 11.21 -9.33 12.58
C LYS A 236 10.33 -8.93 13.76
N GLU A 237 10.96 -8.62 14.89
CA GLU A 237 10.28 -8.15 16.11
C GLU A 237 9.43 -6.88 15.86
N ASP A 238 9.83 -6.04 14.89
CA ASP A 238 9.09 -4.83 14.48
C ASP A 238 7.88 -5.12 13.56
N GLY A 239 7.58 -6.40 13.29
CA GLY A 239 6.49 -6.83 12.43
C GLY A 239 6.76 -6.67 10.94
N THR A 240 7.93 -6.15 10.53
CA THR A 240 8.37 -6.17 9.13
C THR A 240 9.00 -7.51 8.79
N PHE A 241 9.07 -7.86 7.50
CA PHE A 241 9.65 -9.12 7.06
C PHE A 241 11.05 -8.92 6.46
N ALA A 242 11.94 -9.88 6.69
CA ALA A 242 13.19 -9.95 5.94
C ALA A 242 12.91 -10.29 4.47
N LYS A 243 13.79 -9.87 3.54
CA LYS A 243 13.80 -10.40 2.18
C LYS A 243 14.57 -11.72 2.17
N ASN A 244 13.97 -12.79 1.67
CA ASN A 244 14.67 -14.06 1.44
C ASN A 244 15.12 -14.14 -0.03
N ILE A 245 16.37 -13.78 -0.29
CA ILE A 245 16.99 -13.98 -1.61
C ILE A 245 17.52 -15.40 -1.64
N ASN A 246 16.72 -16.35 -2.10
CA ASN A 246 17.13 -17.74 -2.26
C ASN A 246 17.47 -18.07 -3.73
N SER A 247 18.24 -19.14 -3.91
CA SER A 247 18.53 -19.80 -5.19
C SER A 247 17.27 -20.36 -5.90
N GLY A 248 16.14 -20.47 -5.19
CA GLY A 248 14.89 -21.04 -5.73
C GLY A 248 14.08 -20.12 -6.64
N ARG A 249 14.26 -18.80 -6.53
CA ARG A 249 13.63 -17.81 -7.39
C ARG A 249 14.72 -16.98 -8.01
N THR A 250 14.99 -17.08 -9.30
CA THR A 250 16.19 -16.48 -9.92
C THR A 250 15.93 -15.25 -10.79
N SER A 251 14.67 -14.82 -10.91
CA SER A 251 14.28 -13.65 -11.69
C SER A 251 14.72 -12.32 -11.08
N THR A 252 14.50 -11.27 -11.86
CA THR A 252 14.47 -9.89 -11.38
C THR A 252 13.05 -9.32 -11.45
N ASN A 253 12.70 -8.42 -10.53
CA ASN A 253 11.40 -7.76 -10.52
C ASN A 253 11.53 -6.28 -10.19
N ALA A 254 10.50 -5.53 -10.59
CA ALA A 254 10.22 -4.19 -10.15
C ALA A 254 8.79 -4.13 -9.61
N TRP A 255 8.52 -3.20 -8.71
CA TRP A 255 7.15 -2.93 -8.25
C TRP A 255 6.65 -1.66 -8.91
N CYS A 256 5.40 -1.67 -9.38
CA CYS A 256 4.78 -0.48 -9.95
C CYS A 256 4.44 0.51 -8.84
N LEU A 257 5.36 1.44 -8.56
CA LEU A 257 5.27 2.46 -7.50
C LEU A 257 5.36 3.89 -8.09
N GLY A 258 4.94 4.91 -7.33
CA GLY A 258 5.04 6.31 -7.74
C GLY A 258 4.48 6.56 -9.15
N SER A 259 5.29 7.15 -10.04
CA SER A 259 4.89 7.48 -11.42
C SER A 259 4.38 6.29 -12.26
N CYS A 260 4.66 5.04 -11.87
CA CYS A 260 4.04 3.88 -12.55
C CYS A 260 2.56 3.72 -12.20
N MET A 261 2.16 4.04 -10.97
CA MET A 261 0.75 4.00 -10.53
C MET A 261 -0.07 5.17 -11.09
N GLU A 262 0.60 6.22 -11.56
CA GLU A 262 0.00 7.39 -12.21
C GLU A 262 -0.12 7.22 -13.73
N ASP A 263 0.45 6.15 -14.29
CA ASP A 263 0.42 5.87 -15.72
C ASP A 263 -0.98 5.38 -16.14
N GLU A 264 -1.58 6.04 -17.13
CA GLU A 264 -2.96 5.77 -17.57
C GLU A 264 -3.16 4.32 -18.06
N ILE A 265 -2.14 3.72 -18.68
CA ILE A 265 -2.19 2.32 -19.13
C ILE A 265 -2.14 1.40 -17.91
N ALA A 266 -1.23 1.63 -16.96
CA ALA A 266 -1.16 0.81 -15.75
C ALA A 266 -2.47 0.87 -14.95
N ILE A 267 -3.06 2.06 -14.81
CA ILE A 267 -4.38 2.27 -14.19
C ILE A 267 -5.46 1.49 -14.96
N GLY A 268 -5.48 1.59 -16.29
CA GLY A 268 -6.43 0.87 -17.14
C GLY A 268 -6.35 -0.66 -16.98
N VAL A 269 -5.13 -1.20 -16.84
CA VAL A 269 -4.89 -2.63 -16.59
C VAL A 269 -5.38 -3.04 -15.20
N VAL A 270 -5.07 -2.27 -14.15
CA VAL A 270 -5.55 -2.56 -12.79
C VAL A 270 -7.08 -2.52 -12.72
N ARG A 271 -7.71 -1.51 -13.32
CA ARG A 271 -9.19 -1.42 -13.41
C ARG A 271 -9.78 -2.62 -14.15
N ARG A 272 -9.12 -3.10 -15.21
CA ARG A 272 -9.55 -4.30 -15.93
C ARG A 272 -9.49 -5.56 -15.05
N ILE A 273 -8.45 -5.69 -14.23
CA ILE A 273 -8.35 -6.80 -13.27
C ILE A 273 -9.51 -6.74 -12.26
N GLU A 274 -9.80 -5.55 -11.71
CA GLU A 274 -10.96 -5.32 -10.85
C GLU A 274 -12.28 -5.65 -11.55
N GLU A 275 -12.48 -5.26 -12.81
CA GLU A 275 -13.69 -5.60 -13.58
C GLU A 275 -13.85 -7.11 -13.82
N ILE A 276 -12.74 -7.83 -14.03
CA ILE A 276 -12.75 -9.28 -14.25
C ILE A 276 -13.03 -10.01 -12.94
N THR A 277 -12.36 -9.64 -11.84
CA THR A 277 -12.51 -10.32 -10.55
C THR A 277 -13.73 -9.83 -9.75
N SER A 278 -14.25 -8.65 -10.05
CA SER A 278 -15.20 -7.91 -9.21
C SER A 278 -14.69 -7.65 -7.78
N ILE A 279 -13.37 -7.65 -7.60
CA ILE A 279 -12.73 -7.34 -6.32
C ILE A 279 -12.04 -5.98 -6.45
N PRO A 280 -12.30 -5.02 -5.55
CA PRO A 280 -11.75 -3.66 -5.63
C PRO A 280 -10.23 -3.65 -5.71
N GLU A 281 -9.65 -2.68 -6.42
CA GLU A 281 -8.19 -2.54 -6.50
C GLU A 281 -7.51 -2.34 -5.13
N THR A 282 -8.24 -1.91 -4.10
CA THR A 282 -7.74 -1.78 -2.72
C THR A 282 -7.29 -3.11 -2.14
N ASN A 283 -7.87 -4.23 -2.59
CA ASN A 283 -7.47 -5.57 -2.19
C ASN A 283 -6.21 -6.05 -2.90
N SER A 284 -5.77 -5.38 -3.97
CA SER A 284 -4.63 -5.83 -4.75
C SER A 284 -3.32 -5.20 -4.26
N GLU A 285 -2.26 -6.00 -4.23
CA GLU A 285 -0.91 -5.47 -4.18
C GLU A 285 -0.59 -4.66 -5.44
N ASN A 286 0.43 -3.81 -5.38
CA ASN A 286 0.93 -3.14 -6.57
C ASN A 286 1.43 -4.17 -7.59
N LEU A 287 1.26 -3.90 -8.88
CA LEU A 287 1.71 -4.82 -9.93
C LEU A 287 3.20 -5.14 -9.77
N GLN A 288 3.52 -6.43 -9.70
CA GLN A 288 4.88 -6.91 -9.74
C GLN A 288 5.28 -7.17 -11.18
N LEU A 289 6.19 -6.35 -11.71
CA LEU A 289 6.72 -6.44 -13.07
C LEU A 289 7.96 -7.33 -13.05
N LEU A 290 7.93 -8.44 -13.77
CA LEU A 290 8.93 -9.50 -13.72
C LEU A 290 9.74 -9.56 -15.01
N ARG A 291 11.03 -9.87 -14.89
CA ARG A 291 11.92 -10.22 -15.99
C ARG A 291 12.69 -11.49 -15.66
N TYR A 292 12.65 -12.45 -16.59
CA TYR A 292 13.44 -13.68 -16.57
C TYR A 292 14.34 -13.71 -17.80
N GLU A 293 15.64 -13.67 -17.56
CA GLU A 293 16.68 -13.94 -18.56
C GLU A 293 16.78 -15.44 -18.85
N PRO A 294 17.49 -15.85 -19.91
CA PRO A 294 17.84 -17.25 -20.12
C PRO A 294 18.38 -17.91 -18.85
N ASP A 295 17.98 -19.15 -18.67
CA ASP A 295 18.22 -19.99 -17.51
C ASP A 295 17.53 -19.61 -16.19
N GLN A 296 16.83 -18.48 -16.11
CA GLN A 296 16.11 -18.11 -14.88
C GLN A 296 14.76 -18.82 -14.74
N TYR A 297 14.37 -19.10 -13.49
CA TYR A 297 13.16 -19.84 -13.12
C TYR A 297 12.63 -19.38 -11.75
N TYR A 298 11.50 -19.95 -11.33
CA TYR A 298 11.02 -19.89 -9.95
C TYR A 298 10.47 -21.26 -9.56
N GLN A 299 11.05 -21.87 -8.53
CA GLN A 299 10.67 -23.16 -7.97
C GLN A 299 9.19 -23.25 -7.61
N GLU A 300 8.77 -24.48 -7.36
CA GLU A 300 7.44 -24.79 -6.88
C GLU A 300 7.12 -24.02 -5.59
N HIS A 301 6.04 -23.24 -5.63
CA HIS A 301 5.59 -22.42 -4.51
C HIS A 301 4.07 -22.24 -4.53
N SER A 302 3.57 -21.57 -3.51
CA SER A 302 2.18 -21.12 -3.42
C SER A 302 2.19 -19.62 -3.15
N ASP A 303 1.23 -18.92 -3.74
CA ASP A 303 1.02 -17.50 -3.46
C ASP A 303 0.29 -17.25 -2.13
N TYR A 304 -0.26 -18.29 -1.50
CA TYR A 304 -0.88 -18.19 -0.19
C TYR A 304 0.18 -17.94 0.89
N ILE A 305 -0.05 -16.93 1.73
CA ILE A 305 0.82 -16.56 2.84
C ILE A 305 0.10 -16.85 4.17
N PRO A 306 0.47 -17.92 4.91
CA PRO A 306 -0.31 -18.38 6.05
C PRO A 306 -0.51 -17.37 7.17
N TYR A 307 0.52 -16.59 7.51
CA TYR A 307 0.43 -15.64 8.62
C TYR A 307 -0.48 -14.43 8.29
N GLN A 308 -0.79 -14.18 7.02
CA GLN A 308 -1.64 -13.05 6.62
C GLN A 308 -3.12 -13.28 6.93
N LYS A 309 -3.52 -14.52 7.24
CA LYS A 309 -4.89 -14.86 7.63
C LYS A 309 -5.41 -13.97 8.75
N ASP A 310 -4.58 -13.76 9.76
CA ASP A 310 -4.92 -12.98 10.96
C ASP A 310 -4.39 -11.53 10.85
N ARG A 311 -4.12 -11.03 9.63
CA ARG A 311 -3.78 -9.63 9.33
C ARG A 311 -4.97 -8.89 8.75
N GLN A 312 -4.91 -7.55 8.79
CA GLN A 312 -5.98 -6.70 8.25
C GLN A 312 -6.29 -7.01 6.78
N CYS A 313 -5.26 -7.25 5.95
CA CYS A 313 -5.46 -7.60 4.54
C CYS A 313 -6.01 -9.02 4.31
N GLY A 314 -5.83 -9.95 5.26
CA GLY A 314 -6.11 -11.35 5.01
C GLY A 314 -5.15 -11.98 3.99
N VAL A 315 -5.38 -13.25 3.68
CA VAL A 315 -4.53 -14.02 2.75
C VAL A 315 -4.70 -13.55 1.30
N ARG A 316 -3.70 -13.80 0.47
CA ARG A 316 -3.84 -13.77 -0.99
C ARG A 316 -4.79 -14.87 -1.45
N ILE A 317 -5.92 -14.48 -2.02
CA ILE A 317 -7.00 -15.39 -2.46
C ILE A 317 -6.97 -15.68 -3.95
N LEU A 318 -6.50 -14.74 -4.76
CA LEU A 318 -6.37 -14.90 -6.21
C LEU A 318 -5.00 -14.43 -6.68
N THR A 319 -4.53 -15.07 -7.74
CA THR A 319 -3.39 -14.59 -8.52
C THR A 319 -3.84 -14.36 -9.95
N PHE A 320 -3.60 -13.15 -10.45
CA PHE A 320 -3.83 -12.77 -11.84
C PHE A 320 -2.47 -12.50 -12.50
N TYR A 321 -1.99 -13.46 -13.27
CA TYR A 321 -0.69 -13.41 -13.91
C TYR A 321 -0.82 -13.12 -15.41
N MET A 322 -0.09 -12.11 -15.90
CA MET A 322 -0.11 -11.67 -17.30
C MET A 322 1.25 -11.90 -17.95
N TYR A 323 1.25 -12.40 -19.18
CA TYR A 323 2.44 -12.52 -20.03
C TYR A 323 2.56 -11.26 -20.91
N LEU A 324 3.68 -10.55 -20.79
CA LEU A 324 3.88 -9.27 -21.48
C LEU A 324 4.57 -9.43 -22.85
N ASN A 325 5.13 -10.60 -23.13
CA ASN A 325 5.71 -10.93 -24.42
C ASN A 325 5.64 -12.42 -24.75
N ASP A 326 5.82 -12.74 -26.03
CA ASP A 326 6.11 -14.10 -26.47
C ASP A 326 7.53 -14.49 -26.07
N VAL A 327 7.71 -15.73 -25.64
CA VAL A 327 9.01 -16.30 -25.26
C VAL A 327 9.38 -17.36 -26.29
N GLU A 328 10.60 -17.31 -26.82
CA GLU A 328 11.01 -18.22 -27.90
C GLU A 328 10.98 -19.69 -27.47
N GLU A 329 11.48 -20.00 -26.28
CA GLU A 329 11.47 -21.36 -25.73
C GLU A 329 11.48 -21.36 -24.19
N GLY A 330 10.65 -22.21 -23.59
CA GLY A 330 10.53 -22.35 -22.13
C GLY A 330 9.64 -21.27 -21.47
N GLY A 331 9.90 -20.96 -20.20
CA GLY A 331 9.25 -19.85 -19.50
C GLY A 331 7.78 -20.05 -19.10
N GLY A 332 7.18 -21.21 -19.35
CA GLY A 332 5.78 -21.49 -18.99
C GLY A 332 5.50 -21.50 -17.49
N THR A 333 4.26 -21.28 -17.10
CA THR A 333 3.79 -21.46 -15.72
C THR A 333 3.18 -22.86 -15.60
N ARG A 334 3.80 -23.71 -14.79
CA ARG A 334 3.45 -25.12 -14.61
C ARG A 334 2.68 -25.31 -13.32
N PHE A 335 1.57 -26.03 -13.38
CA PHE A 335 0.75 -26.49 -12.26
C PHE A 335 0.91 -28.01 -12.14
N PRO A 336 1.80 -28.53 -11.28
CA PRO A 336 2.13 -29.95 -11.23
C PRO A 336 0.93 -30.84 -10.90
N ALA A 337 0.10 -30.45 -9.94
CA ALA A 337 -1.08 -31.23 -9.54
C ALA A 337 -2.14 -31.35 -10.65
N LEU A 338 -2.18 -30.38 -11.57
CA LEU A 338 -3.06 -30.39 -12.74
C LEU A 338 -2.42 -31.06 -13.97
N ASN A 339 -1.12 -31.37 -13.91
CA ASN A 339 -0.32 -31.78 -15.07
C ASN A 339 -0.43 -30.81 -16.26
N MET A 340 -0.54 -29.50 -15.98
CA MET A 340 -0.77 -28.46 -16.98
C MET A 340 0.35 -27.43 -17.00
N THR A 341 0.64 -26.90 -18.19
CA THR A 341 1.58 -25.78 -18.39
C THR A 341 0.91 -24.74 -19.27
N VAL A 342 0.83 -23.50 -18.78
CA VAL A 342 0.44 -22.37 -19.61
C VAL A 342 1.71 -21.77 -20.21
N THR A 343 1.78 -21.70 -21.55
CA THR A 343 2.94 -21.14 -22.24
C THR A 343 2.83 -19.62 -22.34
N PRO A 344 3.97 -18.89 -22.32
CA PRO A 344 3.96 -17.45 -22.51
C PRO A 344 3.46 -17.08 -23.91
N LYS A 345 2.54 -16.13 -23.97
CA LYS A 345 2.08 -15.48 -25.19
C LYS A 345 1.73 -14.04 -24.85
N ARG A 346 2.17 -13.06 -25.63
CA ARG A 346 1.85 -11.66 -25.34
C ARG A 346 0.33 -11.47 -25.22
N GLY A 347 -0.10 -10.76 -24.18
CA GLY A 347 -1.52 -10.48 -23.95
C GLY A 347 -2.29 -11.58 -23.25
N ARG A 348 -1.72 -12.80 -23.16
CA ARG A 348 -2.30 -13.90 -22.40
C ARG A 348 -2.23 -13.62 -20.91
N ALA A 349 -3.28 -14.01 -20.19
CA ALA A 349 -3.29 -14.02 -18.74
C ALA A 349 -3.76 -15.37 -18.20
N VAL A 350 -3.49 -15.62 -16.92
CA VAL A 350 -3.95 -16.79 -16.19
C VAL A 350 -4.44 -16.34 -14.82
N LEU A 351 -5.62 -16.83 -14.43
CA LEU A 351 -6.25 -16.57 -13.15
C LEU A 351 -6.51 -17.88 -12.42
N TRP A 352 -6.11 -17.97 -11.15
CA TRP A 352 -6.39 -19.10 -10.28
C TRP A 352 -6.58 -18.65 -8.82
N PRO A 353 -7.32 -19.42 -8.01
CA PRO A 353 -7.42 -19.18 -6.59
C PRO A 353 -6.25 -19.83 -5.83
N SER A 354 -5.78 -19.15 -4.79
CA SER A 354 -4.79 -19.68 -3.83
C SER A 354 -5.44 -20.44 -2.68
N VAL A 355 -6.78 -20.44 -2.61
CA VAL A 355 -7.59 -20.92 -1.49
C VAL A 355 -8.70 -21.86 -1.96
N TYR A 356 -9.22 -22.67 -1.04
CA TYR A 356 -10.37 -23.53 -1.30
C TYR A 356 -11.67 -22.71 -1.42
N ASP A 357 -12.61 -23.21 -2.23
CA ASP A 357 -13.94 -22.61 -2.34
C ASP A 357 -14.78 -22.82 -1.07
N GLU A 358 -14.57 -23.95 -0.38
CA GLU A 358 -15.27 -24.28 0.87
C GLU A 358 -14.80 -23.43 2.06
N ASP A 359 -13.58 -22.90 1.99
CA ASP A 359 -12.98 -22.06 3.02
C ASP A 359 -11.92 -21.13 2.38
N PRO A 360 -12.31 -19.89 2.01
CA PRO A 360 -11.42 -18.91 1.38
C PRO A 360 -10.26 -18.42 2.27
N ASN A 361 -10.12 -18.93 3.50
CA ASN A 361 -8.96 -18.69 4.36
C ASN A 361 -7.99 -19.87 4.41
N LYS A 362 -8.28 -20.99 3.73
CA LYS A 362 -7.42 -22.17 3.66
C LYS A 362 -6.76 -22.30 2.31
N LYS A 363 -5.43 -22.46 2.33
CA LYS A 363 -4.61 -22.74 1.15
C LYS A 363 -5.13 -23.94 0.37
N ASP A 364 -5.27 -23.78 -0.95
CA ASP A 364 -5.44 -24.91 -1.87
C ASP A 364 -4.07 -25.37 -2.42
N PRO A 365 -3.57 -26.55 -2.04
CA PRO A 365 -2.29 -27.06 -2.52
C PRO A 365 -2.31 -27.46 -4.01
N ARG A 366 -3.50 -27.60 -4.63
CA ARG A 366 -3.62 -28.02 -6.03
C ARG A 366 -3.23 -26.91 -7.02
N THR A 367 -3.18 -25.66 -6.57
CA THR A 367 -2.74 -24.50 -7.37
C THR A 367 -1.29 -24.07 -7.08
N VAL A 368 -0.54 -24.92 -6.35
CA VAL A 368 0.92 -24.84 -6.29
C VAL A 368 1.48 -24.86 -7.71
N HIS A 369 2.44 -23.98 -7.99
CA HIS A 369 2.93 -23.74 -9.34
C HIS A 369 4.41 -23.35 -9.36
N THR A 370 5.01 -23.40 -10.55
CA THR A 370 6.41 -23.04 -10.79
C THR A 370 6.53 -22.27 -12.11
N ALA A 371 7.43 -21.28 -12.16
CA ALA A 371 7.85 -20.68 -13.41
C ALA A 371 8.97 -21.54 -14.00
N LEU A 372 8.67 -22.23 -15.10
CA LEU A 372 9.64 -23.02 -15.83
C LEU A 372 10.77 -22.14 -16.35
N LYS A 373 11.95 -22.76 -16.47
CA LYS A 373 13.17 -22.15 -16.97
C LYS A 373 12.95 -21.51 -18.34
N VAL A 374 13.41 -20.28 -18.54
CA VAL A 374 13.53 -19.70 -19.89
C VAL A 374 14.70 -20.37 -20.60
N ILE A 375 14.45 -21.00 -21.74
CA ILE A 375 15.49 -21.69 -22.52
C ILE A 375 16.05 -20.73 -23.58
N LYS A 376 15.18 -19.99 -24.26
CA LYS A 376 15.57 -19.03 -25.30
C LYS A 376 14.68 -17.78 -25.26
N GLY A 377 15.29 -16.62 -25.49
CA GLY A 377 14.65 -15.32 -25.38
C GLY A 377 14.62 -14.78 -23.95
N VAL A 378 13.74 -13.82 -23.69
CA VAL A 378 13.53 -13.20 -22.37
C VAL A 378 12.04 -13.26 -22.07
N LYS A 379 11.66 -13.55 -20.83
CA LYS A 379 10.26 -13.53 -20.39
C LYS A 379 9.99 -12.30 -19.53
N TYR A 380 8.97 -11.53 -19.92
CA TYR A 380 8.37 -10.49 -19.14
C TYR A 380 6.98 -10.91 -18.67
N GLY A 381 6.67 -10.61 -17.42
CA GLY A 381 5.38 -10.89 -16.81
C GLY A 381 4.94 -9.78 -15.88
N ALA A 382 3.65 -9.72 -15.59
CA ALA A 382 3.11 -8.87 -14.53
C ALA A 382 2.23 -9.73 -13.63
N ASN A 383 2.40 -9.58 -12.32
CA ASN A 383 1.60 -10.30 -11.34
C ASN A 383 0.75 -9.33 -10.53
N ALA A 384 -0.53 -9.65 -10.36
CA ALA A 384 -1.41 -9.02 -9.40
C ALA A 384 -1.85 -10.07 -8.38
N TRP A 385 -1.41 -9.89 -7.13
CA TRP A 385 -1.93 -10.65 -6.00
C TRP A 385 -3.10 -9.89 -5.39
N ILE A 386 -4.19 -10.61 -5.15
CA ILE A 386 -5.43 -10.04 -4.62
C ILE A 386 -5.72 -10.70 -3.28
N HIS A 387 -5.92 -9.86 -2.27
CA HIS A 387 -6.15 -10.25 -0.89
C HIS A 387 -7.64 -10.37 -0.56
N GLN A 388 -7.92 -11.14 0.49
CA GLN A 388 -9.26 -11.33 1.03
C GLN A 388 -9.89 -10.00 1.47
N ARG A 389 -9.12 -9.03 1.93
CA ARG A 389 -9.58 -7.71 2.41
C ARG A 389 -8.71 -6.58 1.85
N ASP A 390 -9.02 -5.34 2.23
CA ASP A 390 -8.22 -4.15 1.87
C ASP A 390 -6.73 -4.38 2.22
N PHE A 391 -5.89 -4.35 1.20
CA PHE A 391 -4.45 -4.44 1.32
C PHE A 391 -3.83 -3.04 1.36
N LYS A 392 -4.25 -2.13 0.46
CA LYS A 392 -3.62 -0.82 0.28
C LYS A 392 -3.74 0.06 1.53
N GLY A 393 -4.91 0.07 2.18
CA GLY A 393 -5.14 0.84 3.41
C GLY A 393 -4.17 0.46 4.54
N PRO A 394 -4.19 -0.80 4.99
CA PRO A 394 -3.24 -1.34 5.96
C PRO A 394 -1.77 -1.18 5.56
N ASN A 395 -1.42 -1.40 4.29
CA ASN A 395 -0.03 -1.34 3.82
C ASN A 395 0.58 0.06 4.00
N ARG A 396 -0.20 1.15 3.82
CA ARG A 396 0.26 2.53 4.11
C ARG A 396 0.72 2.72 5.56
N ASN A 397 0.20 1.91 6.48
CA ASN A 397 0.57 1.89 7.90
C ASN A 397 1.51 0.72 8.24
N ALA A 398 2.10 0.08 7.22
CA ALA A 398 2.95 -1.11 7.28
C ALA A 398 2.29 -2.36 7.89
N CYS A 399 0.97 -2.49 7.78
CA CYS A 399 0.17 -3.51 8.48
C CYS A 399 -0.10 -4.81 7.69
N THR A 400 0.65 -5.08 6.62
CA THR A 400 0.41 -6.19 5.67
C THR A 400 1.58 -7.14 5.52
#